data_AF-A0AAJ6YGK6-F1
#
_entry.id   AF-A0AAJ6YGK6-F1
#
_cell.length_a   1.000
_cell.length_b   1.000
_cell.length_c   1.000
_cell.angle_alpha   90.00
_cell.angle_beta   90.00
_cell.angle_gamma   90.00
#
_symmetry.space_group_name_H-M   'P 1'
#
loop_
_entity.id
_entity.type
_entity.pdbx_description
1 polymer ?
#
loop_
_entity_poly.entity_id
_entity_poly.type
_entity_poly.pdbx_seq_one_letter_code
_entity_poly.pdbx_strand_id
1 'polypeptide(L)'
;MPKIALLCLVALSGAWGGQGESSDNSYAVVDRTLVDDLQSRVSSLERRLRAIEQPVWQISGASEKWDVCAEGPCKCRMETKSLSCCGLDLADLPATQLVPKDVLKLDLSNNQLTALHKAAFNYLNRLIYLDINHNAIEHLPISLFYQLHNVTHVRLSNNHLRELDKNQLIRLRNLEILDLSSNKLRKLPENLFSFNTALAILDLSANRISTLASAAFDGLRTLDELLLSRNQLNNLPDDAFTGLFNLQRLSLEENQLSELPPGIFAALNSLRELNLRNNRLQSLPSNLLAPLARLQLLDLSSNKITHISPMAFHGLESLRELVLGHNCLKKFSRGVFQPLGSLERLVLHANGLQLLEAEDLAGLGNLTTLFVHSNHLRLVHPASFRDTPRLRKLQLESNFLNHLPKGLFDRTANLSQLRLSRNPWHCDCASSYLSGWLRKRYQQHLRADNGDDNNDTTTATNSREWELDAGAVCKTPGILGGKPLAMLTYRELCDGQWASMKGLTPRLPLPHELVNRRGPLDVSISWPSVTD
;
A
#
# COMPACT_ATOMS: atom_id res chain seq x y z
N MET A 1 -42.39 -12.95 26.09
CA MET A 1 -43.59 -12.73 25.24
C MET A 1 -43.36 -12.01 23.89
N PRO A 2 -42.21 -11.40 23.52
CA PRO A 2 -42.08 -10.77 22.18
C PRO A 2 -41.68 -11.75 21.05
N LYS A 3 -41.20 -12.96 21.38
CA LYS A 3 -40.82 -14.00 20.38
C LYS A 3 -42.00 -14.51 19.54
N ILE A 4 -43.23 -14.47 20.07
CA ILE A 4 -44.42 -15.03 19.39
C ILE A 4 -45.02 -14.01 18.40
N ALA A 5 -44.94 -12.71 18.69
CA ALA A 5 -45.48 -11.67 17.82
C ALA A 5 -44.73 -11.57 16.47
N LEU A 6 -43.40 -11.78 16.47
CA LEU A 6 -42.58 -11.71 15.26
C LEU A 6 -42.72 -12.97 14.38
N LEU A 7 -42.86 -14.15 15.00
CA LEU A 7 -43.14 -15.40 14.29
C LEU A 7 -44.53 -15.38 13.62
N CYS A 8 -45.53 -14.73 14.22
CA CYS A 8 -46.84 -14.54 13.59
C CYS A 8 -46.78 -13.61 12.36
N LEU A 9 -45.96 -12.55 12.37
CA LEU A 9 -45.80 -11.64 11.23
C LEU A 9 -45.07 -12.30 10.05
N VAL A 10 -44.07 -13.14 10.32
CA VAL A 10 -43.36 -13.90 9.27
C VAL A 10 -44.25 -15.02 8.70
N ALA A 11 -45.02 -15.71 9.55
CA ALA A 11 -45.95 -16.76 9.09
C ALA A 11 -47.09 -16.21 8.22
N LEU A 12 -47.57 -14.99 8.49
CA LEU A 12 -48.60 -14.33 7.66
C LEU A 12 -48.08 -13.92 6.28
N SER A 13 -46.78 -13.63 6.14
CA SER A 13 -46.17 -13.28 4.84
C SER A 13 -45.88 -14.48 3.93
N GLY A 14 -45.83 -15.70 4.48
CA GLY A 14 -45.48 -16.92 3.76
C GLY A 14 -46.66 -17.74 3.20
N ALA A 15 -47.90 -17.38 3.51
CA ALA A 15 -49.08 -18.19 3.19
C ALA A 15 -49.91 -17.71 1.97
N TRP A 16 -49.53 -16.62 1.29
CA TRP A 16 -50.26 -16.10 0.13
C TRP A 16 -49.48 -16.37 -1.15
N GLY A 17 -49.51 -17.63 -1.59
CA GLY A 17 -48.99 -18.08 -2.88
C GLY A 17 -49.90 -19.13 -3.48
N GLY A 18 -51.06 -18.71 -3.99
CA GLY A 18 -52.01 -19.62 -4.66
C GLY A 18 -53.27 -18.93 -5.18
N GLN A 19 -53.28 -18.69 -6.50
CA GLN A 19 -54.40 -18.60 -7.45
C GLN A 19 -55.68 -17.82 -7.09
N GLY A 20 -56.06 -16.85 -7.93
CA GLY A 20 -57.45 -16.39 -8.06
C GLY A 20 -57.59 -14.95 -8.53
N GLU A 21 -58.38 -14.73 -9.58
CA GLU A 21 -58.63 -13.46 -10.27
C GLU A 21 -59.47 -12.45 -9.46
N SER A 22 -59.19 -11.17 -9.73
CA SER A 22 -60.09 -10.01 -9.75
C SER A 22 -60.66 -9.41 -8.45
N SER A 23 -60.70 -8.07 -8.48
CA SER A 23 -61.37 -7.09 -7.62
C SER A 23 -60.81 -6.81 -6.21
N ASP A 24 -60.50 -5.51 -6.00
CA ASP A 24 -60.28 -4.79 -4.75
C ASP A 24 -59.34 -5.41 -3.71
N ASN A 25 -58.10 -4.91 -3.70
CA ASN A 25 -57.22 -5.08 -2.55
C ASN A 25 -56.39 -3.82 -2.30
N SER A 26 -56.92 -2.95 -1.45
CA SER A 26 -56.26 -1.78 -0.87
C SER A 26 -55.58 -2.14 0.46
N TYR A 27 -54.74 -3.17 0.53
CA TYR A 27 -53.96 -3.44 1.74
C TYR A 27 -52.54 -3.98 1.47
N ALA A 28 -51.57 -3.21 1.95
CA ALA A 28 -50.24 -3.60 2.44
C ALA A 28 -49.21 -4.18 1.45
N VAL A 29 -48.64 -3.30 0.60
CA VAL A 29 -47.23 -3.45 0.23
C VAL A 29 -46.40 -3.08 1.47
N VAL A 30 -46.01 -4.08 2.26
CA VAL A 30 -45.05 -3.87 3.35
C VAL A 30 -43.72 -3.47 2.70
N ASP A 31 -43.33 -2.21 2.89
CA ASP A 31 -42.11 -1.65 2.33
C ASP A 31 -40.90 -2.43 2.88
N ARG A 32 -40.24 -3.22 2.02
CA ARG A 32 -39.07 -4.05 2.39
C ARG A 32 -37.97 -3.21 3.05
N THR A 33 -37.85 -1.94 2.67
CA THR A 33 -36.87 -1.02 3.26
C THR A 33 -37.17 -0.70 4.73
N LEU A 34 -38.45 -0.58 5.09
CA LEU A 34 -38.89 -0.35 6.46
C LEU A 34 -38.69 -1.59 7.34
N VAL A 35 -38.91 -2.79 6.78
CA VAL A 35 -38.66 -4.06 7.48
C VAL A 35 -37.17 -4.24 7.76
N ASP A 36 -36.32 -3.97 6.77
CA ASP A 36 -34.86 -4.04 6.93
C ASP A 36 -34.34 -3.01 7.95
N ASP A 37 -34.88 -1.78 7.95
CA ASP A 37 -34.55 -0.76 8.95
C ASP A 37 -34.99 -1.18 10.37
N LEU A 38 -36.23 -1.65 10.52
CA LEU A 38 -36.73 -2.16 11.81
C LEU A 38 -35.88 -3.33 12.31
N GLN A 39 -35.50 -4.26 11.43
CA GLN A 39 -34.68 -5.40 11.79
C GLN A 39 -33.24 -5.00 12.19
N SER A 40 -32.68 -3.99 11.53
CA SER A 40 -31.41 -3.36 11.92
C SER A 40 -31.50 -2.71 13.31
N ARG A 41 -32.58 -1.97 13.58
CA ARG A 41 -32.83 -1.31 14.87
C ARG A 41 -33.04 -2.33 16.00
N VAL A 42 -33.82 -3.37 15.76
CA VAL A 42 -34.01 -4.47 16.73
C VAL A 42 -32.67 -5.16 17.01
N SER A 43 -31.90 -5.50 15.97
CA SER A 43 -30.57 -6.10 16.14
C SER A 43 -29.61 -5.21 16.93
N SER A 44 -29.67 -3.88 16.73
CA SER A 44 -28.90 -2.92 17.52
C SER A 44 -29.36 -2.91 18.99
N LEU A 45 -30.67 -2.88 19.25
CA LEU A 45 -31.24 -2.93 20.59
C LEU A 45 -30.89 -4.22 21.32
N GLU A 46 -30.94 -5.37 20.65
CA GLU A 46 -30.55 -6.67 21.22
C GLU A 46 -29.07 -6.70 21.62
N ARG A 47 -28.17 -6.14 20.80
CA ARG A 47 -26.75 -6.01 21.16
C ARG A 47 -26.58 -5.12 22.39
N ARG A 48 -27.33 -4.01 22.48
CA ARG A 48 -27.31 -3.10 23.62
C ARG A 48 -27.88 -3.73 24.89
N LEU A 49 -28.92 -4.56 24.76
CA LEU A 49 -29.53 -5.28 25.87
C LEU A 49 -28.56 -6.35 26.41
N ARG A 50 -27.86 -7.08 25.53
CA ARG A 50 -26.83 -8.05 25.94
C ARG A 50 -25.82 -7.41 26.89
N ALA A 51 -25.36 -6.19 26.60
CA ALA A 51 -24.43 -5.48 27.50
C ALA A 51 -24.99 -5.21 28.90
N ILE A 52 -26.30 -5.09 29.10
CA ILE A 52 -26.91 -4.84 30.42
C ILE A 52 -26.95 -6.12 31.27
N GLU A 53 -27.06 -7.28 30.62
CA GLU A 53 -27.16 -8.58 31.31
C GLU A 53 -25.78 -9.18 31.64
N GLN A 54 -24.70 -8.54 31.21
CA GLN A 54 -23.33 -9.02 31.41
C GLN A 54 -22.91 -8.94 32.89
N PRO A 55 -22.21 -9.97 33.41
CA PRO A 55 -21.64 -9.93 34.74
C PRO A 55 -20.59 -8.82 34.86
N VAL A 56 -20.47 -8.27 36.06
CA VAL A 56 -19.45 -7.29 36.43
C VAL A 56 -18.55 -7.95 37.47
N TRP A 57 -17.24 -7.96 37.23
CA TRP A 57 -16.27 -8.38 38.22
C TRP A 57 -16.23 -7.45 39.44
N GLN A 58 -15.68 -7.92 40.55
CA GLN A 58 -15.65 -7.13 41.78
C GLN A 58 -14.45 -6.18 41.78
N ILE A 59 -14.69 -4.88 42.00
CA ILE A 59 -13.62 -3.89 42.08
C ILE A 59 -13.37 -3.52 43.54
N SER A 60 -12.11 -3.70 43.97
CA SER A 60 -11.67 -3.50 45.35
C SER A 60 -11.79 -2.04 45.81
N GLY A 61 -12.23 -1.81 47.04
CA GLY A 61 -12.17 -0.49 47.68
C GLY A 61 -10.77 -0.08 48.22
N ALA A 62 -9.84 -1.04 48.40
CA ALA A 62 -8.53 -0.83 49.02
C ALA A 62 -7.37 -1.35 48.13
N SER A 63 -6.19 -0.74 48.24
CA SER A 63 -4.99 -1.08 47.42
C SER A 63 -4.29 -2.38 47.84
N GLU A 64 -4.55 -2.91 49.04
CA GLU A 64 -3.86 -4.09 49.60
C GLU A 64 -4.52 -5.43 49.20
N LYS A 65 -5.25 -5.47 48.08
CA LYS A 65 -5.98 -6.69 47.66
C LYS A 65 -5.39 -7.39 46.44
N TRP A 66 -4.11 -7.17 46.15
CA TRP A 66 -3.41 -7.85 45.05
C TRP A 66 -3.22 -9.34 45.33
N ASP A 67 -3.05 -9.75 46.59
CA ASP A 67 -2.97 -11.18 46.96
C ASP A 67 -4.28 -11.90 46.65
N VAL A 68 -5.43 -11.28 46.99
CA VAL A 68 -6.77 -11.82 46.69
C VAL A 68 -7.06 -11.80 45.18
N CYS A 69 -6.51 -10.83 44.44
CA CYS A 69 -6.61 -10.80 42.97
C CYS A 69 -6.04 -12.09 42.36
N ALA A 70 -4.92 -12.59 42.90
CA ALA A 70 -4.23 -13.77 42.40
C ALA A 70 -4.99 -15.09 42.64
N GLU A 71 -6.02 -15.10 43.49
CA GLU A 71 -6.92 -16.24 43.69
C GLU A 71 -7.92 -16.41 42.52
N GLY A 72 -8.12 -15.36 41.72
CA GLY A 72 -8.98 -15.38 40.55
C GLY A 72 -8.34 -16.06 39.33
N PRO A 73 -9.09 -16.24 38.23
CA PRO A 73 -8.58 -16.88 37.02
C PRO A 73 -7.51 -16.06 36.29
N CYS A 74 -7.43 -14.74 36.54
CA CYS A 74 -6.52 -13.85 35.84
C CYS A 74 -5.16 -13.72 36.55
N LYS A 75 -4.13 -13.43 35.77
CA LYS A 75 -2.77 -13.19 36.27
C LYS A 75 -2.66 -11.78 36.81
N CYS A 76 -2.49 -11.64 38.13
CA CYS A 76 -2.26 -10.36 38.80
C CYS A 76 -0.79 -10.19 39.17
N ARG A 77 -0.22 -9.00 38.91
CA ARG A 77 1.16 -8.65 39.29
C ARG A 77 1.17 -7.34 40.07
N MET A 78 1.51 -7.42 41.35
CA MET A 78 1.47 -6.29 42.28
C MET A 78 2.52 -5.23 41.96
N GLU A 79 3.74 -5.64 41.56
CA GLU A 79 4.89 -4.73 41.34
C GLU A 79 4.63 -3.77 40.18
N THR A 80 3.96 -4.27 39.14
CA THR A 80 3.62 -3.51 37.93
C THR A 80 2.18 -3.01 37.95
N LYS A 81 1.41 -3.37 38.99
CA LYS A 81 -0.04 -3.14 39.10
C LYS A 81 -0.78 -3.53 37.82
N SER A 82 -0.48 -4.73 37.31
CA SER A 82 -1.05 -5.25 36.06
C SER A 82 -1.93 -6.46 36.32
N LEU A 83 -3.05 -6.51 35.61
CA LEU A 83 -3.99 -7.62 35.60
C LEU A 83 -4.17 -8.09 34.15
N SER A 84 -3.88 -9.36 33.88
CA SER A 84 -4.04 -9.96 32.55
C SER A 84 -4.91 -11.21 32.62
N CYS A 85 -6.01 -11.19 31.90
CA CYS A 85 -6.91 -12.32 31.63
C CYS A 85 -6.75 -12.81 30.18
N CYS A 86 -5.58 -12.62 29.57
CA CYS A 86 -5.37 -12.91 28.15
C CYS A 86 -5.45 -14.40 27.86
N GLY A 87 -6.16 -14.79 26.80
CA GLY A 87 -6.15 -16.17 26.28
C GLY A 87 -6.83 -17.18 27.20
N LEU A 88 -7.86 -16.76 27.95
CA LEU A 88 -8.59 -17.61 28.90
C LEU A 88 -9.94 -18.10 28.35
N ASP A 89 -10.19 -17.90 27.05
CA ASP A 89 -11.46 -18.25 26.39
C ASP A 89 -12.70 -17.67 27.07
N LEU A 90 -12.57 -16.46 27.64
CA LEU A 90 -13.65 -15.80 28.37
C LEU A 90 -14.78 -15.39 27.42
N ALA A 91 -15.99 -15.91 27.66
CA ALA A 91 -17.22 -15.44 27.00
C ALA A 91 -17.78 -14.16 27.66
N ASP A 92 -17.62 -14.05 28.98
CA ASP A 92 -18.02 -12.92 29.80
C ASP A 92 -16.93 -12.61 30.84
N LEU A 93 -16.98 -11.43 31.48
CA LEU A 93 -16.04 -11.09 32.55
C LEU A 93 -16.27 -11.97 33.79
N PRO A 94 -15.23 -12.58 34.38
CA PRO A 94 -15.37 -13.48 35.52
C PRO A 94 -15.81 -12.70 36.78
N ALA A 95 -17.03 -12.94 37.26
CA ALA A 95 -17.56 -12.30 38.47
C ALA A 95 -16.74 -12.63 39.75
N THR A 96 -16.04 -13.77 39.74
CA THR A 96 -15.15 -14.22 40.82
C THR A 96 -13.79 -13.49 40.83
N GLN A 97 -13.42 -12.81 39.74
CA GLN A 97 -12.18 -12.04 39.71
C GLN A 97 -12.33 -10.76 40.52
N LEU A 98 -11.44 -10.57 41.49
CA LEU A 98 -11.26 -9.28 42.15
C LEU A 98 -10.29 -8.42 41.33
N VAL A 99 -10.66 -7.17 41.05
CA VAL A 99 -9.83 -6.18 40.38
C VAL A 99 -9.41 -5.08 41.37
N PRO A 100 -8.12 -4.95 41.69
CA PRO A 100 -7.60 -3.84 42.49
C PRO A 100 -7.86 -2.50 41.81
N LYS A 101 -8.42 -1.53 42.55
CA LYS A 101 -8.76 -0.19 42.01
C LYS A 101 -7.56 0.62 41.54
N ASP A 102 -6.37 0.32 42.04
CA ASP A 102 -5.12 0.97 41.65
C ASP A 102 -4.39 0.27 40.50
N VAL A 103 -5.06 -0.65 39.79
CA VAL A 103 -4.58 -1.25 38.54
C VAL A 103 -4.20 -0.17 37.52
N LEU A 104 -3.02 -0.31 36.93
CA LEU A 104 -2.48 0.59 35.91
C LEU A 104 -2.60 -0.02 34.51
N LYS A 105 -2.50 -1.35 34.41
CA LYS A 105 -2.57 -2.08 33.15
C LYS A 105 -3.60 -3.20 33.24
N LEU A 106 -4.56 -3.17 32.33
CA LEU A 106 -5.57 -4.20 32.20
C LEU A 106 -5.56 -4.82 30.80
N ASP A 107 -5.46 -6.13 30.75
CA ASP A 107 -5.38 -6.91 29.51
C ASP A 107 -6.45 -8.01 29.50
N LEU A 108 -7.41 -7.86 28.61
CA LEU A 108 -8.52 -8.77 28.33
C LEU A 108 -8.43 -9.35 26.90
N SER A 109 -7.25 -9.27 26.28
CA SER A 109 -7.06 -9.62 24.88
C SER A 109 -7.18 -11.13 24.61
N ASN A 110 -7.45 -11.51 23.36
CA ASN A 110 -7.53 -12.91 22.92
C ASN A 110 -8.57 -13.72 23.73
N ASN A 111 -9.80 -13.23 23.78
CA ASN A 111 -10.92 -13.89 24.43
C ASN A 111 -12.14 -13.93 23.48
N GLN A 112 -13.30 -14.33 23.99
CA GLN A 112 -14.53 -14.48 23.21
C GLN A 112 -15.62 -13.48 23.67
N LEU A 113 -15.21 -12.35 24.24
CA LEU A 113 -16.12 -11.36 24.81
C LEU A 113 -16.98 -10.75 23.70
N THR A 114 -18.31 -10.85 23.85
CA THR A 114 -19.26 -10.30 22.85
C THR A 114 -19.82 -8.94 23.24
N ALA A 115 -19.87 -8.65 24.54
CA ALA A 115 -20.35 -7.41 25.11
C ALA A 115 -19.65 -7.15 26.45
N LEU A 116 -19.71 -5.90 26.90
CA LEU A 116 -19.22 -5.49 28.21
C LEU A 116 -20.31 -4.72 28.92
N HIS A 117 -20.47 -4.96 30.23
CA HIS A 117 -21.37 -4.16 31.03
C HIS A 117 -20.86 -2.72 31.17
N LYS A 118 -21.77 -1.74 31.21
CA LYS A 118 -21.43 -0.31 31.33
C LYS A 118 -20.58 0.03 32.56
N ALA A 119 -20.68 -0.80 33.59
CA ALA A 119 -19.96 -0.64 34.86
C ALA A 119 -18.67 -1.47 34.95
N ALA A 120 -18.28 -2.18 33.88
CA ALA A 120 -17.12 -3.06 33.87
C ALA A 120 -15.83 -2.36 34.32
N PHE A 121 -15.65 -1.09 33.96
CA PHE A 121 -14.44 -0.32 34.31
C PHE A 121 -14.70 0.82 35.30
N ASN A 122 -15.81 0.77 36.03
CA ASN A 122 -16.08 1.78 37.05
C ASN A 122 -14.97 1.80 38.12
N TYR A 123 -14.65 2.99 38.61
CA TYR A 123 -13.66 3.28 39.65
C TYR A 123 -12.19 3.05 39.26
N LEU A 124 -11.88 2.52 38.07
CA LEU A 124 -10.53 2.28 37.57
C LEU A 124 -9.84 3.58 37.07
N ASN A 125 -9.90 4.63 37.88
CA ASN A 125 -9.48 5.98 37.50
C ASN A 125 -7.97 6.13 37.32
N ARG A 126 -7.18 5.15 37.78
CA ARG A 126 -5.72 5.09 37.64
C ARG A 126 -5.26 4.27 36.43
N LEU A 127 -6.19 3.65 35.71
CA LEU A 127 -5.85 2.82 34.56
C LEU A 127 -5.17 3.67 33.47
N ILE A 128 -4.01 3.20 33.01
CA ILE A 128 -3.19 3.84 31.98
C ILE A 128 -3.32 3.08 30.66
N TYR A 129 -3.36 1.75 30.73
CA TYR A 129 -3.37 0.87 29.58
C TYR A 129 -4.56 -0.10 29.66
N LEU A 130 -5.38 -0.10 28.61
CA LEU A 130 -6.51 -1.00 28.44
C LEU A 130 -6.38 -1.72 27.09
N ASP A 131 -6.34 -3.05 27.14
CA ASP A 131 -6.29 -3.90 25.95
C ASP A 131 -7.43 -4.90 25.96
N ILE A 132 -8.29 -4.81 24.94
CA ILE A 132 -9.44 -5.68 24.73
C ILE A 132 -9.39 -6.20 23.28
N ASN A 133 -8.19 -6.33 22.72
CA ASN A 133 -7.99 -6.80 21.34
C ASN A 133 -8.42 -8.25 21.16
N HIS A 134 -8.70 -8.65 19.91
CA HIS A 134 -9.01 -10.04 19.55
C HIS A 134 -10.14 -10.61 20.43
N ASN A 135 -11.30 -9.98 20.33
CA ASN A 135 -12.54 -10.38 20.99
C ASN A 135 -13.68 -10.32 19.96
N ALA A 136 -14.91 -10.57 20.39
CA ALA A 136 -16.09 -10.55 19.52
C ALA A 136 -17.01 -9.34 19.80
N ILE A 137 -16.48 -8.24 20.34
CA ILE A 137 -17.30 -7.13 20.86
C ILE A 137 -18.02 -6.43 19.71
N GLU A 138 -19.35 -6.38 19.76
CA GLU A 138 -20.17 -5.76 18.72
C GLU A 138 -20.52 -4.29 19.00
N HIS A 139 -20.58 -3.91 20.28
CA HIS A 139 -21.03 -2.58 20.73
C HIS A 139 -20.39 -2.20 22.07
N LEU A 140 -20.03 -0.93 22.23
CA LEU A 140 -19.52 -0.37 23.47
C LEU A 140 -20.59 0.48 24.16
N PRO A 141 -20.92 0.24 25.44
CA PRO A 141 -21.76 1.17 26.19
C PRO A 141 -21.14 2.57 26.24
N ILE A 142 -21.97 3.61 26.07
CA ILE A 142 -21.54 5.02 26.03
C ILE A 142 -20.76 5.42 27.29
N SER A 143 -21.10 4.85 28.45
CA SER A 143 -20.46 5.16 29.74
C SER A 143 -19.26 4.27 30.08
N LEU A 144 -18.91 3.29 29.24
CA LEU A 144 -17.88 2.30 29.53
C LEU A 144 -16.53 2.94 29.89
N PHE A 145 -16.18 4.05 29.24
CA PHE A 145 -14.90 4.74 29.41
C PHE A 145 -15.00 6.02 30.26
N TYR A 146 -16.16 6.29 30.87
CA TYR A 146 -16.45 7.61 31.42
C TYR A 146 -15.55 8.00 32.61
N GLN A 147 -15.00 7.02 33.33
CA GLN A 147 -14.14 7.25 34.51
C GLN A 147 -12.64 7.02 34.23
N LEU A 148 -12.26 6.62 33.01
CA LEU A 148 -10.89 6.28 32.62
C LEU A 148 -10.06 7.51 32.24
N HIS A 149 -10.04 8.53 33.10
CA HIS A 149 -9.45 9.84 32.77
C HIS A 149 -7.94 9.81 32.51
N ASN A 150 -7.23 8.84 33.08
CA ASN A 150 -5.78 8.70 32.99
C ASN A 150 -5.32 7.71 31.91
N VAL A 151 -6.25 7.10 31.18
CA VAL A 151 -5.88 6.13 30.16
C VAL A 151 -5.15 6.83 29.03
N THR A 152 -3.99 6.31 28.67
CA THR A 152 -3.18 6.80 27.55
C THR A 152 -3.23 5.81 26.39
N HIS A 153 -3.46 4.53 26.65
CA HIS A 153 -3.50 3.48 25.62
C HIS A 153 -4.81 2.70 25.70
N VAL A 154 -5.57 2.73 24.61
CA VAL A 154 -6.78 1.90 24.44
C VAL A 154 -6.63 1.09 23.16
N ARG A 155 -6.63 -0.23 23.30
CA ARG A 155 -6.60 -1.16 22.17
C ARG A 155 -7.90 -1.95 22.09
N LEU A 156 -8.57 -1.84 20.96
CA LEU A 156 -9.86 -2.45 20.63
C LEU A 156 -9.84 -3.16 19.27
N SER A 157 -8.65 -3.45 18.73
CA SER A 157 -8.51 -4.07 17.42
C SER A 157 -9.00 -5.51 17.37
N ASN A 158 -9.31 -5.98 16.16
CA ASN A 158 -9.80 -7.33 15.93
C ASN A 158 -11.06 -7.63 16.77
N ASN A 159 -12.05 -6.74 16.67
CA ASN A 159 -13.38 -6.89 17.26
C ASN A 159 -14.46 -6.78 16.17
N HIS A 160 -15.73 -6.63 16.55
CA HIS A 160 -16.86 -6.55 15.63
C HIS A 160 -17.63 -5.23 15.73
N LEU A 161 -16.97 -4.16 16.18
CA LEU A 161 -17.57 -2.85 16.37
C LEU A 161 -18.08 -2.31 15.04
N ARG A 162 -19.38 -2.01 14.97
CA ARG A 162 -20.02 -1.46 13.76
C ARG A 162 -20.15 0.07 13.79
N GLU A 163 -20.23 0.63 14.98
CA GLU A 163 -20.41 2.05 15.24
C GLU A 163 -19.78 2.44 16.56
N LEU A 164 -19.52 3.74 16.73
CA LEU A 164 -19.12 4.37 17.98
C LEU A 164 -20.11 5.49 18.28
N ASP A 165 -20.36 5.74 19.56
CA ASP A 165 -21.10 6.93 19.98
C ASP A 165 -20.19 8.17 19.90
N LYS A 166 -20.75 9.34 19.56
CA LYS A 166 -19.99 10.60 19.48
C LYS A 166 -19.30 10.98 20.79
N ASN A 167 -19.84 10.54 21.93
CA ASN A 167 -19.30 10.82 23.25
C ASN A 167 -18.48 9.66 23.82
N GLN A 168 -18.23 8.60 23.05
CA GLN A 168 -17.56 7.39 23.55
C GLN A 168 -16.17 7.69 24.15
N LEU A 169 -15.46 8.68 23.59
CA LEU A 169 -14.08 9.02 23.95
C LEU A 169 -13.96 10.36 24.71
N ILE A 170 -15.08 11.02 25.03
CA ILE A 170 -15.12 12.41 25.52
C ILE A 170 -14.34 12.64 26.83
N ARG A 171 -14.16 11.58 27.64
CA ARG A 171 -13.48 11.64 28.94
C ARG A 171 -12.01 11.19 28.89
N LEU A 172 -11.55 10.64 27.76
CA LEU A 172 -10.19 10.11 27.60
C LEU A 172 -9.21 11.21 27.18
N ARG A 173 -9.04 12.23 28.03
CA ARG A 173 -8.29 13.45 27.69
C ARG A 173 -6.78 13.24 27.53
N ASN A 174 -6.25 12.21 28.19
CA ASN A 174 -4.83 11.84 28.13
C ASN A 174 -4.57 10.71 27.13
N LEU A 175 -5.54 10.37 26.27
CA LEU A 175 -5.38 9.30 25.29
C LEU A 175 -4.29 9.66 24.28
N GLU A 176 -3.25 8.83 24.21
CA GLU A 176 -2.10 8.97 23.32
C GLU A 176 -2.17 7.96 22.16
N ILE A 177 -2.61 6.73 22.43
CA ILE A 177 -2.74 5.66 21.43
C ILE A 177 -4.16 5.09 21.46
N LEU A 178 -4.81 5.12 20.30
CA LEU A 178 -6.10 4.48 20.07
C LEU A 178 -5.99 3.54 18.87
N ASP A 179 -6.13 2.24 19.14
CA ASP A 179 -6.19 1.21 18.11
C ASP A 179 -7.62 0.68 17.98
N LEU A 180 -8.27 1.03 16.87
CA LEU A 180 -9.60 0.58 16.47
C LEU A 180 -9.53 -0.27 15.17
N SER A 181 -8.34 -0.73 14.80
CA SER A 181 -8.12 -1.46 13.56
C SER A 181 -8.87 -2.79 13.51
N SER A 182 -9.09 -3.33 12.31
CA SER A 182 -9.71 -4.66 12.12
C SER A 182 -11.07 -4.80 12.81
N ASN A 183 -11.92 -3.78 12.67
CA ASN A 183 -13.31 -3.75 13.14
C ASN A 183 -14.27 -3.69 11.94
N LYS A 184 -15.54 -3.34 12.18
CA LYS A 184 -16.59 -3.25 11.15
C LYS A 184 -17.18 -1.83 11.06
N LEU A 185 -16.42 -0.82 11.48
CA LEU A 185 -16.87 0.58 11.51
C LEU A 185 -17.18 1.07 10.10
N ARG A 186 -18.37 1.65 9.90
CA ARG A 186 -18.80 2.18 8.59
C ARG A 186 -18.61 3.68 8.43
N LYS A 187 -18.59 4.40 9.55
CA LYS A 187 -18.48 5.86 9.63
C LYS A 187 -17.94 6.25 11.00
N LEU A 188 -17.33 7.43 11.07
CA LEU A 188 -16.94 8.06 12.32
C LEU A 188 -18.00 9.13 12.66
N PRO A 189 -18.49 9.21 13.91
CA PRO A 189 -19.30 10.32 14.36
C PRO A 189 -18.55 11.65 14.22
N GLU A 190 -19.30 12.72 13.94
CA GLU A 190 -18.77 14.08 13.99
C GLU A 190 -18.24 14.39 15.39
N ASN A 191 -17.12 15.13 15.45
CA ASN A 191 -16.52 15.59 16.71
C ASN A 191 -16.12 14.46 17.69
N LEU A 192 -15.95 13.22 17.21
CA LEU A 192 -15.57 12.08 18.05
C LEU A 192 -14.26 12.34 18.84
N PHE A 193 -13.33 13.08 18.24
CA PHE A 193 -11.98 13.29 18.77
C PHE A 193 -11.72 14.68 19.36
N SER A 194 -12.71 15.56 19.45
CA SER A 194 -12.51 16.98 19.81
C SER A 194 -11.89 17.23 21.19
N PHE A 195 -11.89 16.23 22.07
CA PHE A 195 -11.32 16.31 23.42
C PHE A 195 -10.06 15.45 23.63
N ASN A 196 -9.60 14.74 22.60
CA ASN A 196 -8.46 13.83 22.66
C ASN A 196 -7.20 14.49 22.09
N THR A 197 -6.89 15.70 22.55
CA THR A 197 -5.82 16.55 21.98
C THR A 197 -4.39 16.01 22.20
N ALA A 198 -4.23 14.99 23.05
CA ALA A 198 -2.96 14.32 23.32
C ALA A 198 -2.72 13.10 22.42
N LEU A 199 -3.67 12.77 21.52
CA LEU A 199 -3.59 11.58 20.68
C LEU A 199 -2.43 11.71 19.69
N ALA A 200 -1.48 10.77 19.80
CA ALA A 200 -0.31 10.67 18.95
C ALA A 200 -0.49 9.63 17.85
N ILE A 201 -1.16 8.51 18.13
CA ILE A 201 -1.37 7.42 17.17
C ILE A 201 -2.85 7.05 17.12
N LEU A 202 -3.43 7.13 15.93
CA LEU A 202 -4.80 6.70 15.64
C LEU A 202 -4.79 5.65 14.52
N ASP A 203 -5.10 4.41 14.88
CA ASP A 203 -5.27 3.32 13.93
C ASP A 203 -6.74 2.98 13.71
N LEU A 204 -7.21 3.24 12.49
CA LEU A 204 -8.56 2.96 12.00
C LEU A 204 -8.52 1.98 10.81
N SER A 205 -7.39 1.31 10.59
CA SER A 205 -7.18 0.44 9.44
C SER A 205 -8.08 -0.80 9.46
N ALA A 206 -8.27 -1.44 8.30
CA ALA A 206 -9.07 -2.66 8.15
C ALA A 206 -10.50 -2.55 8.72
N ASN A 207 -11.14 -1.40 8.49
CA ASN A 207 -12.55 -1.16 8.78
C ASN A 207 -13.37 -1.11 7.48
N ARG A 208 -14.61 -0.60 7.54
CA ARG A 208 -15.51 -0.45 6.39
C ARG A 208 -15.91 1.00 6.20
N ILE A 209 -15.02 1.93 6.56
CA ILE A 209 -15.30 3.36 6.51
C ILE A 209 -15.38 3.78 5.06
N SER A 210 -16.55 4.25 4.61
CA SER A 210 -16.78 4.67 3.23
C SER A 210 -16.63 6.16 3.02
N THR A 211 -16.89 6.96 4.06
CA THR A 211 -16.83 8.43 4.02
C THR A 211 -16.30 8.96 5.35
N LEU A 212 -15.68 10.14 5.28
CA LEU A 212 -15.29 10.94 6.44
C LEU A 212 -16.19 12.18 6.52
N ALA A 213 -16.51 12.61 7.73
CA ALA A 213 -17.15 13.91 7.95
C ALA A 213 -16.14 15.04 7.67
N SER A 214 -16.67 16.24 7.38
CA SER A 214 -15.83 17.45 7.33
C SER A 214 -15.12 17.64 8.67
N ALA A 215 -13.84 17.98 8.60
CA ALA A 215 -12.98 18.15 9.76
C ALA A 215 -13.02 16.96 10.77
N ALA A 216 -13.15 15.72 10.28
CA ALA A 216 -13.33 14.51 11.11
C ALA A 216 -12.25 14.31 12.19
N PHE A 217 -11.05 14.86 11.99
CA PHE A 217 -9.90 14.76 12.90
C PHE A 217 -9.53 16.08 13.56
N ASP A 218 -10.44 17.07 13.57
CA ASP A 218 -10.17 18.36 14.20
C ASP A 218 -9.86 18.21 15.71
N GLY A 219 -8.96 19.07 16.19
CA GLY A 219 -8.43 19.04 17.55
C GLY A 219 -7.24 18.10 17.77
N LEU A 220 -6.93 17.18 16.85
CA LEU A 220 -5.81 16.24 16.95
C LEU A 220 -4.45 16.86 16.58
N ARG A 221 -4.09 17.96 17.23
CA ARG A 221 -2.90 18.78 16.90
C ARG A 221 -1.56 18.09 17.16
N THR A 222 -1.54 17.08 18.02
CA THR A 222 -0.33 16.33 18.40
C THR A 222 -0.19 15.02 17.63
N LEU A 223 -1.16 14.68 16.78
CA LEU A 223 -1.21 13.42 16.05
C LEU A 223 0.02 13.27 15.17
N ASP A 224 0.69 12.14 15.32
CA ASP A 224 1.92 11.76 14.62
C ASP A 224 1.63 10.75 13.51
N GLU A 225 0.80 9.75 13.81
CA GLU A 225 0.41 8.69 12.88
C GLU A 225 -1.11 8.55 12.75
N LEU A 226 -1.59 8.62 11.51
CA LEU A 226 -2.98 8.37 11.14
C LEU A 226 -3.04 7.23 10.11
N LEU A 227 -3.58 6.09 10.53
CA LEU A 227 -3.69 4.89 9.71
C LEU A 227 -5.15 4.65 9.33
N LEU A 228 -5.46 4.82 8.04
CA LEU A 228 -6.78 4.63 7.44
C LEU A 228 -6.77 3.54 6.36
N SER A 229 -5.74 2.70 6.36
CA SER A 229 -5.53 1.67 5.34
C SER A 229 -6.66 0.63 5.32
N ARG A 230 -6.88 -0.04 4.18
CA ARG A 230 -7.85 -1.15 4.07
C ARG A 230 -9.27 -0.75 4.49
N ASN A 231 -9.71 0.45 4.09
CA ASN A 231 -11.07 0.93 4.27
C ASN A 231 -11.79 0.98 2.91
N GLN A 232 -12.95 1.65 2.85
CA GLN A 232 -13.77 1.75 1.64
C GLN A 232 -13.90 3.21 1.18
N LEU A 233 -12.93 4.07 1.54
CA LEU A 233 -12.96 5.49 1.22
C LEU A 233 -12.93 5.68 -0.29
N ASN A 234 -13.97 6.30 -0.84
CA ASN A 234 -14.06 6.61 -2.26
C ASN A 234 -13.69 8.07 -2.57
N ASN A 235 -14.01 8.98 -1.65
CA ASN A 235 -13.73 10.41 -1.70
C ASN A 235 -13.31 10.89 -0.31
N LEU A 236 -12.60 12.01 -0.27
CA LEU A 236 -12.24 12.73 0.94
C LEU A 236 -12.88 14.12 0.88
N PRO A 237 -13.42 14.65 2.00
CA PRO A 237 -13.77 16.06 2.06
C PRO A 237 -12.50 16.92 2.01
N ASP A 238 -12.58 18.12 1.43
CA ASP A 238 -11.44 19.02 1.20
C ASP A 238 -10.68 19.38 2.49
N ASP A 239 -11.37 19.35 3.62
CA ASP A 239 -10.87 19.71 4.94
C ASP A 239 -10.59 18.50 5.85
N ALA A 240 -10.59 17.26 5.32
CA ALA A 240 -10.51 16.03 6.11
C ALA A 240 -9.32 16.02 7.09
N PHE A 241 -8.18 16.58 6.69
CA PHE A 241 -6.93 16.58 7.44
C PHE A 241 -6.55 17.96 7.99
N THR A 242 -7.50 18.90 8.04
CA THR A 242 -7.27 20.22 8.63
C THR A 242 -6.87 20.08 10.10
N GLY A 243 -5.89 20.86 10.54
CA GLY A 243 -5.44 20.87 11.94
C GLY A 243 -4.37 19.85 12.31
N LEU A 244 -4.05 18.90 11.42
CA LEU A 244 -3.06 17.83 11.64
C LEU A 244 -1.61 18.30 11.36
N PHE A 245 -1.20 19.40 11.98
CA PHE A 245 0.07 20.08 11.68
C PHE A 245 1.33 19.27 12.06
N ASN A 246 1.19 18.35 13.03
CA ASN A 246 2.29 17.51 13.52
C ASN A 246 2.35 16.13 12.85
N LEU A 247 1.41 15.82 11.96
CA LEU A 247 1.31 14.48 11.37
C LEU A 247 2.56 14.14 10.56
N GLN A 248 3.19 13.02 10.87
CA GLN A 248 4.39 12.52 10.20
C GLN A 248 4.07 11.36 9.27
N ARG A 249 3.10 10.50 9.61
CA ARG A 249 2.68 9.37 8.77
C ARG A 249 1.19 9.41 8.49
N LEU A 250 0.84 9.40 7.20
CA LEU A 250 -0.52 9.22 6.73
C LEU A 250 -0.59 8.01 5.81
N SER A 251 -1.38 7.01 6.20
CA SER A 251 -1.62 5.83 5.38
C SER A 251 -3.07 5.73 4.94
N LEU A 252 -3.27 5.79 3.63
CA LEU A 252 -4.55 5.64 2.92
C LEU A 252 -4.53 4.43 1.97
N GLU A 253 -3.58 3.52 2.15
CA GLU A 253 -3.41 2.31 1.33
C GLU A 253 -4.69 1.45 1.28
N GLU A 254 -4.92 0.76 0.15
CA GLU A 254 -6.03 -0.19 0.01
C GLU A 254 -7.41 0.46 0.28
N ASN A 255 -7.62 1.64 -0.30
CA ASN A 255 -8.92 2.32 -0.35
C ASN A 255 -9.45 2.34 -1.80
N GLN A 256 -10.47 3.16 -2.06
CA GLN A 256 -11.14 3.25 -3.36
C GLN A 256 -11.04 4.67 -3.96
N LEU A 257 -10.04 5.44 -3.54
CA LEU A 257 -9.88 6.85 -3.93
C LEU A 257 -9.59 6.96 -5.42
N SER A 258 -10.49 7.61 -6.17
CA SER A 258 -10.30 7.90 -7.60
C SER A 258 -9.63 9.24 -7.84
N GLU A 259 -9.82 10.18 -6.92
CA GLU A 259 -9.26 11.53 -6.96
C GLU A 259 -8.93 12.02 -5.55
N LEU A 260 -8.12 13.06 -5.48
CA LEU A 260 -7.76 13.74 -4.24
C LEU A 260 -8.16 15.21 -4.38
N PRO A 261 -8.90 15.77 -3.40
CA PRO A 261 -9.30 17.16 -3.47
C PRO A 261 -8.10 18.12 -3.55
N PRO A 262 -8.22 19.25 -4.26
CA PRO A 262 -7.20 20.30 -4.24
C PRO A 262 -6.95 20.77 -2.81
N GLY A 263 -5.67 20.86 -2.40
CA GLY A 263 -5.32 21.38 -1.09
C GLY A 263 -5.56 20.44 0.10
N ILE A 264 -5.98 19.19 -0.12
CA ILE A 264 -6.22 18.20 0.95
C ILE A 264 -5.02 18.01 1.91
N PHE A 265 -3.80 18.30 1.42
CA PHE A 265 -2.55 18.17 2.19
C PHE A 265 -2.01 19.51 2.72
N ALA A 266 -2.73 20.62 2.57
CA ALA A 266 -2.24 21.97 2.89
C ALA A 266 -1.83 22.16 4.37
N ALA A 267 -2.42 21.40 5.30
CA ALA A 267 -2.09 21.47 6.72
C ALA A 267 -0.92 20.54 7.13
N LEU A 268 -0.51 19.60 6.27
CA LEU A 268 0.38 18.48 6.62
C LEU A 268 1.88 18.82 6.47
N ASN A 269 2.30 19.95 7.02
CA ASN A 269 3.66 20.50 6.82
C ASN A 269 4.78 19.63 7.44
N SER A 270 4.44 18.73 8.36
CA SER A 270 5.39 17.84 9.04
C SER A 270 5.43 16.43 8.45
N LEU A 271 4.63 16.16 7.41
CA LEU A 271 4.47 14.81 6.86
C LEU A 271 5.78 14.30 6.26
N ARG A 272 6.15 13.07 6.62
CA ARG A 272 7.34 12.36 6.16
C ARG A 272 6.98 11.16 5.31
N GLU A 273 5.85 10.50 5.59
CA GLU A 273 5.41 9.31 4.88
C GLU A 273 3.96 9.47 4.44
N LEU A 274 3.74 9.37 3.12
CA LEU A 274 2.41 9.35 2.52
C LEU A 274 2.25 8.06 1.70
N ASN A 275 1.36 7.20 2.15
CA ASN A 275 1.04 5.95 1.47
C ASN A 275 -0.36 6.01 0.86
N LEU A 276 -0.43 6.03 -0.46
CA LEU A 276 -1.63 6.02 -1.29
C LEU A 276 -1.72 4.75 -2.17
N ARG A 277 -0.95 3.72 -1.82
CA ARG A 277 -0.88 2.46 -2.57
C ARG A 277 -2.24 1.80 -2.72
N ASN A 278 -2.44 1.10 -3.83
CA ASN A 278 -3.63 0.27 -4.07
C ASN A 278 -4.95 1.06 -3.93
N ASN A 279 -5.00 2.23 -4.58
CA ASN A 279 -6.19 3.04 -4.77
C ASN A 279 -6.59 3.04 -6.26
N ARG A 280 -7.44 3.97 -6.68
CA ARG A 280 -7.95 4.08 -8.06
C ARG A 280 -7.54 5.39 -8.72
N LEU A 281 -6.47 6.03 -8.25
CA LEU A 281 -6.01 7.33 -8.75
C LEU A 281 -5.61 7.23 -10.23
N GLN A 282 -6.11 8.15 -11.05
CA GLN A 282 -5.89 8.14 -12.51
C GLN A 282 -4.84 9.15 -12.98
N SER A 283 -4.62 10.20 -12.20
CA SER A 283 -3.67 11.27 -12.51
C SER A 283 -3.11 11.89 -11.23
N LEU A 284 -1.97 12.57 -11.37
CA LEU A 284 -1.40 13.40 -10.31
C LEU A 284 -1.38 14.87 -10.75
N PRO A 285 -2.27 15.72 -10.20
CA PRO A 285 -2.41 17.12 -10.61
C PRO A 285 -1.25 17.99 -10.11
N SER A 286 -1.10 19.18 -10.72
CA SER A 286 -0.10 20.17 -10.31
C SER A 286 -0.30 20.62 -8.86
N ASN A 287 0.80 20.87 -8.16
CA ASN A 287 0.82 21.52 -6.83
C ASN A 287 0.06 20.79 -5.70
N LEU A 288 -0.53 19.62 -5.93
CA LEU A 288 -1.23 18.85 -4.89
C LEU A 288 -0.31 18.51 -3.71
N LEU A 289 0.94 18.19 -4.00
CA LEU A 289 1.95 17.76 -3.04
C LEU A 289 2.90 18.90 -2.61
N ALA A 290 2.72 20.12 -3.16
CA ALA A 290 3.62 21.26 -2.90
C ALA A 290 3.78 21.64 -1.41
N PRO A 291 2.75 21.51 -0.54
CA PRO A 291 2.92 21.78 0.89
C PRO A 291 3.86 20.80 1.62
N LEU A 292 4.13 19.62 1.04
CA LEU A 292 4.78 18.51 1.72
C LEU A 292 6.32 18.55 1.65
N ALA A 293 6.92 19.69 2.03
CA ALA A 293 8.36 19.93 1.88
C ALA A 293 9.26 18.95 2.67
N ARG A 294 8.72 18.33 3.72
CA ARG A 294 9.41 17.35 4.59
C ARG A 294 9.15 15.89 4.19
N LEU A 295 8.37 15.64 3.14
CA LEU A 295 8.03 14.28 2.72
C LEU A 295 9.29 13.55 2.30
N GLN A 296 9.47 12.33 2.81
CA GLN A 296 10.61 11.47 2.55
C GLN A 296 10.21 10.24 1.73
N LEU A 297 9.00 9.71 1.96
CA LEU A 297 8.46 8.56 1.26
C LEU A 297 7.08 8.87 0.68
N LEU A 298 6.94 8.65 -0.62
CA LEU A 298 5.67 8.70 -1.34
C LEU A 298 5.43 7.39 -2.07
N ASP A 299 4.41 6.63 -1.64
CA ASP A 299 3.96 5.42 -2.31
C ASP A 299 2.63 5.66 -3.04
N LEU A 300 2.69 5.63 -4.37
CA LEU A 300 1.56 5.74 -5.30
C LEU A 300 1.38 4.45 -6.11
N SER A 301 2.00 3.35 -5.68
CA SER A 301 2.00 2.10 -6.42
C SER A 301 0.62 1.44 -6.49
N SER A 302 0.42 0.57 -7.47
CA SER A 302 -0.84 -0.18 -7.66
C SER A 302 -2.05 0.75 -7.83
N ASN A 303 -1.89 1.87 -8.51
CA ASN A 303 -2.98 2.78 -8.89
C ASN A 303 -3.28 2.66 -10.39
N LYS A 304 -4.07 3.60 -10.95
CA LYS A 304 -4.41 3.65 -12.36
C LYS A 304 -3.80 4.88 -13.05
N ILE A 305 -2.65 5.35 -12.55
CA ILE A 305 -2.08 6.63 -12.98
C ILE A 305 -1.60 6.50 -14.43
N THR A 306 -2.17 7.33 -15.31
CA THR A 306 -1.80 7.43 -16.73
C THR A 306 -1.05 8.72 -17.05
N HIS A 307 -1.26 9.77 -16.24
CA HIS A 307 -0.69 11.08 -16.46
C HIS A 307 -0.19 11.71 -15.15
N ILE A 308 1.01 12.29 -15.20
CA ILE A 308 1.61 13.07 -14.11
C ILE A 308 1.87 14.46 -14.66
N SER A 309 1.29 15.47 -14.01
CA SER A 309 1.53 16.87 -14.38
C SER A 309 3.01 17.24 -14.22
N PRO A 310 3.59 18.11 -15.08
CA PRO A 310 4.97 18.56 -14.94
C PRO A 310 5.31 19.14 -13.55
N MET A 311 4.34 19.78 -12.89
CA MET A 311 4.50 20.40 -11.56
C MET A 311 3.91 19.56 -10.42
N ALA A 312 3.69 18.27 -10.65
CA ALA A 312 3.10 17.37 -9.64
C ALA A 312 4.00 17.17 -8.42
N PHE A 313 5.32 17.13 -8.63
CA PHE A 313 6.33 16.93 -7.58
C PHE A 313 7.03 18.21 -7.13
N HIS A 314 6.52 19.38 -7.55
CA HIS A 314 7.04 20.65 -7.06
C HIS A 314 6.91 20.74 -5.53
N GLY A 315 7.90 21.30 -4.85
CA GLY A 315 7.95 21.42 -3.38
C GLY A 315 8.47 20.19 -2.62
N LEU A 316 8.65 19.03 -3.27
CA LEU A 316 9.11 17.79 -2.62
C LEU A 316 10.64 17.70 -2.46
N GLU A 317 11.24 18.68 -1.78
CA GLU A 317 12.70 18.84 -1.68
C GLU A 317 13.39 17.75 -0.85
N SER A 318 12.68 17.18 0.12
CA SER A 318 13.21 16.16 1.04
C SER A 318 12.93 14.71 0.60
N LEU A 319 12.28 14.52 -0.55
CA LEU A 319 11.80 13.20 -0.97
C LEU A 319 12.99 12.27 -1.27
N ARG A 320 13.02 11.12 -0.60
CA ARG A 320 14.07 10.11 -0.74
C ARG A 320 13.58 8.91 -1.54
N GLU A 321 12.31 8.57 -1.40
CA GLU A 321 11.72 7.39 -2.03
C GLU A 321 10.40 7.74 -2.72
N LEU A 322 10.34 7.41 -4.02
CA LEU A 322 9.16 7.56 -4.85
C LEU A 322 8.81 6.22 -5.49
N VAL A 323 7.63 5.70 -5.13
CA VAL A 323 7.12 4.42 -5.65
C VAL A 323 5.91 4.68 -6.55
N LEU A 324 6.09 4.44 -7.84
CA LEU A 324 5.08 4.56 -8.91
C LEU A 324 4.85 3.22 -9.63
N GLY A 325 5.31 2.11 -9.04
CA GLY A 325 5.18 0.78 -9.64
C GLY A 325 3.71 0.35 -9.81
N HIS A 326 3.43 -0.56 -10.73
CA HIS A 326 2.06 -1.04 -11.01
C HIS A 326 1.08 0.11 -11.31
N ASN A 327 1.43 0.96 -12.26
CA ASN A 327 0.56 2.02 -12.80
C ASN A 327 0.45 1.88 -14.33
N CYS A 328 -0.14 2.86 -15.00
CA CYS A 328 -0.39 2.86 -16.44
C CYS A 328 0.43 3.92 -17.19
N LEU A 329 1.61 4.29 -16.67
CA LEU A 329 2.45 5.35 -17.24
C LEU A 329 3.08 4.91 -18.57
N LYS A 330 2.94 5.71 -19.62
CA LYS A 330 3.54 5.43 -20.95
C LYS A 330 4.75 6.30 -21.28
N LYS A 331 4.79 7.51 -20.74
CA LYS A 331 5.84 8.52 -20.92
C LYS A 331 5.86 9.48 -19.74
N PHE A 332 6.94 10.22 -19.59
CA PHE A 332 7.05 11.31 -18.64
C PHE A 332 6.90 12.67 -19.31
N SER A 333 6.50 13.67 -18.53
CA SER A 333 6.61 15.06 -18.94
C SER A 333 8.05 15.52 -18.74
N ARG A 334 8.56 16.38 -19.64
CA ARG A 334 9.91 16.92 -19.56
C ARG A 334 10.19 17.53 -18.18
N GLY A 335 11.26 17.08 -17.53
CA GLY A 335 11.71 17.63 -16.24
C GLY A 335 10.80 17.33 -15.03
N VAL A 336 9.86 16.36 -15.13
CA VAL A 336 8.92 16.06 -14.04
C VAL A 336 9.61 15.70 -12.71
N PHE A 337 10.79 15.07 -12.77
CA PHE A 337 11.58 14.71 -11.59
C PHE A 337 12.66 15.73 -11.23
N GLN A 338 12.79 16.83 -11.97
CA GLN A 338 13.82 17.85 -11.73
C GLN A 338 13.79 18.45 -10.31
N PRO A 339 12.62 18.64 -9.66
CA PRO A 339 12.57 19.11 -8.26
C PRO A 339 13.10 18.09 -7.24
N LEU A 340 13.21 16.81 -7.60
CA LEU A 340 13.50 15.71 -6.68
C LEU A 340 15.01 15.49 -6.46
N GLY A 341 15.74 16.55 -6.11
CA GLY A 341 17.21 16.51 -5.97
C GLY A 341 17.73 15.58 -4.86
N SER A 342 16.89 15.29 -3.85
CA SER A 342 17.21 14.39 -2.72
C SER A 342 16.85 12.93 -2.98
N LEU A 343 16.25 12.60 -4.13
CA LEU A 343 15.69 11.27 -4.37
C LEU A 343 16.79 10.21 -4.46
N GLU A 344 16.67 9.18 -3.63
CA GLU A 344 17.62 8.08 -3.53
C GLU A 344 17.08 6.83 -4.23
N ARG A 345 15.75 6.61 -4.21
CA ARG A 345 15.08 5.43 -4.76
C ARG A 345 13.86 5.81 -5.60
N LEU A 346 13.89 5.38 -6.86
CA LEU A 346 12.79 5.54 -7.82
C LEU A 346 12.32 4.19 -8.33
N VAL A 347 11.05 3.89 -8.11
CA VAL A 347 10.43 2.63 -8.52
C VAL A 347 9.33 2.87 -9.54
N LEU A 348 9.56 2.41 -10.76
CA LEU A 348 8.70 2.59 -11.95
C LEU A 348 8.29 1.25 -12.58
N HIS A 349 8.49 0.13 -11.88
CA HIS A 349 8.25 -1.19 -12.44
C HIS A 349 6.78 -1.42 -12.79
N ALA A 350 6.49 -2.38 -13.68
CA ALA A 350 5.11 -2.73 -14.05
C ALA A 350 4.28 -1.51 -14.50
N ASN A 351 4.85 -0.72 -15.41
CA ASN A 351 4.18 0.37 -16.11
C ASN A 351 4.11 0.10 -17.62
N GLY A 352 3.66 1.08 -18.39
CA GLY A 352 3.54 1.05 -19.84
C GLY A 352 4.69 1.74 -20.60
N LEU A 353 5.84 1.99 -19.98
CA LEU A 353 6.90 2.85 -20.55
C LEU A 353 7.52 2.19 -21.79
N GLN A 354 7.63 2.92 -22.90
CA GLN A 354 8.13 2.40 -24.18
C GLN A 354 9.54 2.90 -24.55
N LEU A 355 9.87 4.11 -24.13
CA LEU A 355 11.14 4.79 -24.38
C LEU A 355 11.56 5.48 -23.09
N LEU A 356 12.87 5.45 -22.81
CA LEU A 356 13.49 6.33 -21.82
C LEU A 356 14.27 7.41 -22.58
N GLU A 357 13.83 8.66 -22.48
CA GLU A 357 14.42 9.81 -23.16
C GLU A 357 15.63 10.36 -22.40
N ALA A 358 16.32 11.35 -22.99
CA ALA A 358 17.52 11.94 -22.42
C ALA A 358 17.27 12.68 -21.10
N GLU A 359 16.12 13.35 -20.99
CA GLU A 359 15.82 14.28 -19.89
C GLU A 359 14.77 13.72 -18.90
N ASP A 360 14.31 12.48 -19.11
CA ASP A 360 13.32 11.86 -18.22
C ASP A 360 13.80 11.79 -16.78
N LEU A 361 15.08 11.52 -16.56
CA LEU A 361 15.72 11.40 -15.23
C LEU A 361 16.56 12.64 -14.86
N ALA A 362 16.35 13.77 -15.54
CA ALA A 362 17.09 14.99 -15.27
C ALA A 362 16.87 15.47 -13.82
N GLY A 363 17.95 15.94 -13.18
CA GLY A 363 17.93 16.43 -11.79
C GLY A 363 18.10 15.36 -10.70
N LEU A 364 18.09 14.07 -11.04
CA LEU A 364 18.18 12.96 -10.08
C LEU A 364 19.62 12.62 -9.63
N GLY A 365 20.37 13.64 -9.18
CA GLY A 365 21.79 13.52 -8.83
C GLY A 365 22.12 12.56 -7.68
N ASN A 366 21.17 12.37 -6.75
CA ASN A 366 21.31 11.49 -5.58
C ASN A 366 20.79 10.07 -5.80
N LEU A 367 20.23 9.76 -6.98
CA LEU A 367 19.58 8.49 -7.22
C LEU A 367 20.56 7.32 -7.12
N THR A 368 20.27 6.38 -6.23
CA THR A 368 21.07 5.17 -6.02
C THR A 368 20.39 3.93 -6.59
N THR A 369 19.05 3.91 -6.61
CA THR A 369 18.26 2.75 -6.97
C THR A 369 17.17 3.13 -7.96
N LEU A 370 17.19 2.47 -9.13
CA LEU A 370 16.18 2.66 -10.18
C LEU A 370 15.61 1.32 -10.63
N PHE A 371 14.31 1.15 -10.42
CA PHE A 371 13.58 -0.05 -10.87
C PHE A 371 12.64 0.30 -12.02
N VAL A 372 12.98 -0.13 -13.23
CA VAL A 372 12.17 0.07 -14.46
C VAL A 372 11.81 -1.27 -15.11
N HIS A 373 11.90 -2.37 -14.35
CA HIS A 373 11.59 -3.71 -14.83
C HIS A 373 10.11 -3.89 -15.14
N SER A 374 9.77 -4.93 -15.91
CA SER A 374 8.38 -5.24 -16.28
C SER A 374 7.68 -4.07 -16.98
N ASN A 375 8.38 -3.35 -17.86
CA ASN A 375 7.84 -2.28 -18.69
C ASN A 375 7.82 -2.70 -20.16
N HIS A 376 7.52 -1.77 -21.06
CA HIS A 376 7.49 -2.00 -22.51
C HIS A 376 8.70 -1.38 -23.23
N LEU A 377 9.83 -1.16 -22.53
CA LEU A 377 10.96 -0.40 -23.05
C LEU A 377 11.57 -1.10 -24.26
N ARG A 378 11.64 -0.40 -25.39
CA ARG A 378 12.30 -0.85 -26.63
C ARG A 378 13.64 -0.16 -26.84
N LEU A 379 13.74 1.08 -26.38
CA LEU A 379 14.89 1.95 -26.57
C LEU A 379 15.19 2.70 -25.27
N VAL A 380 16.47 2.92 -25.03
CA VAL A 380 17.00 3.79 -23.98
C VAL A 380 17.91 4.78 -24.66
N HIS A 381 17.70 6.08 -24.42
CA HIS A 381 18.54 7.11 -25.01
C HIS A 381 19.96 7.08 -24.41
N PRO A 382 21.04 7.31 -25.19
CA PRO A 382 22.42 7.25 -24.69
C PRO A 382 22.72 8.15 -23.48
N ALA A 383 21.98 9.26 -23.37
CA ALA A 383 22.12 10.24 -22.29
C ALA A 383 21.14 10.04 -21.11
N SER A 384 20.27 9.02 -21.11
CA SER A 384 19.23 8.86 -20.08
C SER A 384 19.76 8.79 -18.65
N PHE A 385 20.99 8.29 -18.44
CA PHE A 385 21.60 8.19 -17.12
C PHE A 385 22.64 9.28 -16.82
N ARG A 386 22.74 10.32 -17.66
CA ARG A 386 23.73 11.39 -17.55
C ARG A 386 23.72 12.07 -16.18
N ASP A 387 22.53 12.31 -15.64
CA ASP A 387 22.33 13.05 -14.38
C ASP A 387 22.12 12.11 -13.17
N THR A 388 22.49 10.84 -13.28
CA THR A 388 22.37 9.84 -12.20
C THR A 388 23.72 9.21 -11.80
N PRO A 389 24.76 10.01 -11.48
CA PRO A 389 26.13 9.50 -11.29
C PRO A 389 26.28 8.57 -10.07
N ARG A 390 25.35 8.63 -9.12
CA ARG A 390 25.34 7.82 -7.88
C ARG A 390 24.59 6.50 -8.02
N LEU A 391 24.09 6.15 -9.21
CA LEU A 391 23.30 4.95 -9.43
C LEU A 391 24.11 3.69 -9.11
N ARG A 392 23.59 2.87 -8.19
CA ARG A 392 24.19 1.62 -7.71
C ARG A 392 23.41 0.39 -8.13
N LYS A 393 22.08 0.50 -8.22
CA LYS A 393 21.17 -0.60 -8.54
C LYS A 393 20.23 -0.21 -9.68
N LEU A 394 20.28 -0.96 -10.76
CA LEU A 394 19.44 -0.77 -11.95
C LEU A 394 18.77 -2.08 -12.36
N GLN A 395 17.44 -2.06 -12.43
CA GLN A 395 16.62 -3.19 -12.86
C GLN A 395 15.89 -2.85 -14.16
N LEU A 396 16.31 -3.48 -15.25
CA LEU A 396 15.78 -3.34 -16.62
C LEU A 396 15.18 -4.66 -17.13
N GLU A 397 15.08 -5.68 -16.29
CA GLU A 397 14.57 -6.99 -16.68
C GLU A 397 13.10 -6.96 -17.15
N SER A 398 12.70 -7.96 -17.93
CA SER A 398 11.33 -8.07 -18.45
C SER A 398 10.88 -6.82 -19.21
N ASN A 399 11.68 -6.41 -20.18
CA ASN A 399 11.38 -5.34 -21.14
C ASN A 399 11.53 -5.89 -22.58
N PHE A 400 11.48 -5.02 -23.60
CA PHE A 400 11.64 -5.37 -25.01
C PHE A 400 12.93 -4.78 -25.60
N LEU A 401 14.00 -4.70 -24.81
CA LEU A 401 15.27 -4.15 -25.24
C LEU A 401 16.02 -5.14 -26.14
N ASN A 402 16.34 -4.70 -27.36
CA ASN A 402 17.14 -5.48 -28.30
C ASN A 402 18.64 -5.21 -28.13
N HIS A 403 19.02 -3.97 -27.83
CA HIS A 403 20.40 -3.54 -27.60
C HIS A 403 20.41 -2.33 -26.66
N LEU A 404 21.59 -1.98 -26.13
CA LEU A 404 21.80 -0.73 -25.38
C LEU A 404 22.80 0.14 -26.15
N PRO A 405 22.59 1.47 -26.21
CA PRO A 405 23.50 2.36 -26.91
C PRO A 405 24.90 2.37 -26.28
N LYS A 406 25.89 2.61 -27.12
CA LYS A 406 27.28 2.80 -26.68
C LYS A 406 27.37 3.99 -25.73
N GLY A 407 28.10 3.79 -24.64
CA GLY A 407 28.39 4.83 -23.66
C GLY A 407 27.32 5.05 -22.59
N LEU A 408 26.23 4.27 -22.60
CA LEU A 408 25.09 4.42 -21.69
C LEU A 408 25.48 4.44 -20.20
N PHE A 409 26.48 3.63 -19.83
CA PHE A 409 26.93 3.46 -18.44
C PHE A 409 28.23 4.20 -18.12
N ASP A 410 28.72 5.06 -19.01
CA ASP A 410 30.03 5.72 -18.84
C ASP A 410 30.01 6.74 -17.68
N ARG A 411 28.83 7.26 -17.32
CA ARG A 411 28.62 8.19 -16.20
C ARG A 411 28.15 7.52 -14.91
N THR A 412 27.90 6.21 -14.92
CA THR A 412 27.41 5.44 -13.77
C THR A 412 28.47 4.46 -13.26
N ALA A 413 29.66 4.98 -12.94
CA ALA A 413 30.82 4.17 -12.52
C ALA A 413 30.56 3.29 -11.28
N ASN A 414 29.64 3.73 -10.40
CA ASN A 414 29.27 3.04 -9.16
C ASN A 414 28.17 1.98 -9.35
N LEU A 415 27.72 1.73 -10.58
CA LEU A 415 26.66 0.77 -10.85
C LEU A 415 27.14 -0.64 -10.46
N SER A 416 26.59 -1.15 -9.36
CA SER A 416 27.00 -2.41 -8.74
C SER A 416 26.10 -3.59 -9.12
N GLN A 417 24.79 -3.35 -9.12
CA GLN A 417 23.76 -4.36 -9.34
C GLN A 417 22.99 -3.99 -10.60
N LEU A 418 23.03 -4.88 -11.60
CA LEU A 418 22.36 -4.68 -12.89
C LEU A 418 21.56 -5.94 -13.25
N ARG A 419 20.28 -5.77 -13.57
CA ARG A 419 19.43 -6.85 -14.11
C ARG A 419 18.95 -6.51 -15.51
N LEU A 420 19.23 -7.41 -16.46
CA LEU A 420 18.94 -7.32 -17.89
C LEU A 420 18.19 -8.55 -18.42
N SER A 421 17.89 -9.52 -17.56
CA SER A 421 17.21 -10.75 -17.94
C SER A 421 15.85 -10.51 -18.59
N ARG A 422 15.34 -11.52 -19.32
CA ARG A 422 14.03 -11.45 -19.98
C ARG A 422 13.85 -10.25 -20.91
N ASN A 423 14.91 -9.90 -21.64
CA ASN A 423 14.88 -8.98 -22.78
C ASN A 423 15.27 -9.74 -24.06
N PRO A 424 14.72 -9.37 -25.23
CA PRO A 424 15.03 -9.99 -26.52
C PRO A 424 16.38 -9.51 -27.11
N TRP A 425 17.49 -9.72 -26.40
CA TRP A 425 18.81 -9.24 -26.80
C TRP A 425 19.20 -9.74 -28.21
N HIS A 426 19.43 -8.80 -29.12
CA HIS A 426 19.90 -9.04 -30.47
C HIS A 426 21.43 -9.05 -30.49
N CYS A 427 22.02 -10.22 -30.68
CA CYS A 427 23.47 -10.40 -30.58
C CYS A 427 24.16 -10.19 -31.92
N ASP A 428 24.35 -8.91 -32.25
CA ASP A 428 25.06 -8.38 -33.41
C ASP A 428 26.15 -7.39 -32.96
N CYS A 429 26.71 -6.65 -33.92
CA CYS A 429 27.74 -5.68 -33.61
C CYS A 429 27.25 -4.52 -32.70
N ALA A 430 25.95 -4.21 -32.66
CA ALA A 430 25.39 -3.19 -31.77
C ALA A 430 25.47 -3.62 -30.29
N SER A 431 25.42 -4.93 -30.02
CA SER A 431 25.57 -5.48 -28.67
C SER A 431 27.02 -5.60 -28.18
N SER A 432 28.01 -5.26 -29.01
CA SER A 432 29.44 -5.31 -28.66
C SER A 432 29.81 -4.46 -27.45
N TYR A 433 29.20 -3.26 -27.31
CA TYR A 433 29.39 -2.40 -26.16
C TYR A 433 28.95 -3.08 -24.86
N LEU A 434 27.71 -3.56 -24.84
CA LEU A 434 27.12 -4.18 -23.65
C LEU A 434 27.87 -5.46 -23.28
N SER A 435 28.22 -6.29 -24.26
CA SER A 435 29.03 -7.48 -24.05
C SER A 435 30.40 -7.17 -23.44
N GLY A 436 31.12 -6.20 -24.00
CA GLY A 436 32.42 -5.78 -23.49
C GLY A 436 32.34 -5.19 -22.07
N TRP A 437 31.29 -4.40 -21.80
CA TRP A 437 31.02 -3.83 -20.48
C TRP A 437 30.76 -4.92 -19.44
N LEU A 438 29.88 -5.87 -19.74
CA LEU A 438 29.56 -7.00 -18.87
C LEU A 438 30.78 -7.88 -18.61
N ARG A 439 31.56 -8.21 -19.65
CA ARG A 439 32.78 -9.02 -19.51
C ARG A 439 33.80 -8.39 -18.58
N LYS A 440 34.06 -7.10 -18.74
CA LYS A 440 35.02 -6.36 -17.89
C LYS A 440 34.60 -6.45 -16.42
N ARG A 441 33.30 -6.34 -16.15
CA ARG A 441 32.75 -6.39 -14.80
C ARG A 441 32.76 -7.81 -14.22
N TYR A 442 32.41 -8.81 -15.01
CA TYR A 442 32.51 -10.22 -14.65
C TYR A 442 33.95 -10.61 -14.23
N GLN A 443 34.95 -10.16 -14.99
CA GLN A 443 36.37 -10.39 -14.67
C GLN A 443 36.83 -9.68 -13.39
N GLN A 444 36.28 -8.50 -13.08
CA GLN A 444 36.56 -7.80 -11.82
C GLN A 444 36.02 -8.58 -10.62
N HIS A 445 34.83 -9.17 -10.74
CA HIS A 445 34.22 -9.96 -9.69
C HIS A 445 34.99 -11.26 -9.40
N LEU A 446 35.37 -12.02 -10.44
CA LEU A 446 36.18 -13.24 -10.29
C LEU A 446 37.53 -12.99 -9.60
N ARG A 447 38.11 -11.79 -9.73
CA ARG A 447 39.36 -11.42 -9.06
C ARG A 447 39.17 -11.07 -7.59
N ALA A 448 37.97 -10.66 -7.18
CA ALA A 448 37.65 -10.36 -5.78
C ALA A 448 37.39 -11.65 -4.97
N ASP A 449 36.79 -12.66 -5.60
CA ASP A 449 36.46 -13.95 -4.94
C ASP A 449 37.71 -14.83 -4.69
N ASN A 450 38.73 -14.71 -5.53
CA ASN A 450 40.03 -15.41 -5.36
C ASN A 450 40.95 -14.77 -4.30
N GLY A 451 40.46 -13.78 -3.53
CA GLY A 451 41.22 -13.06 -2.52
C GLY A 451 40.94 -13.45 -1.06
N ASP A 452 39.96 -14.33 -0.81
CA ASP A 452 39.55 -14.76 0.53
C ASP A 452 39.65 -16.29 0.66
N ASP A 453 40.88 -16.79 0.82
CA ASP A 453 41.15 -18.15 1.31
C ASP A 453 40.89 -18.21 2.82
N ASN A 454 39.63 -18.07 3.24
CA ASN A 454 39.21 -18.48 4.58
C ASN A 454 37.86 -19.21 4.53
N ASN A 455 37.99 -20.48 4.86
CA ASN A 455 37.02 -21.56 4.89
C ASN A 455 35.77 -21.23 5.74
N ASP A 456 34.65 -20.86 5.13
CA ASP A 456 33.33 -21.03 5.78
C ASP A 456 32.22 -21.33 4.76
N THR A 457 32.04 -22.62 4.49
CA THR A 457 31.01 -23.17 3.60
C THR A 457 29.66 -23.27 4.30
N THR A 458 28.96 -22.18 4.63
CA THR A 458 27.53 -22.27 5.02
C THR A 458 26.61 -21.04 4.78
N THR A 459 26.99 -20.01 4.01
CA THR A 459 26.04 -18.88 3.73
C THR A 459 26.02 -18.36 2.28
N ALA A 460 26.49 -19.14 1.31
CA ALA A 460 26.56 -18.73 -0.11
C ALA A 460 25.28 -19.01 -0.95
N THR A 461 24.08 -18.81 -0.38
CA THR A 461 22.81 -19.03 -1.11
C THR A 461 22.00 -17.77 -1.44
N ASN A 462 22.42 -16.56 -1.03
CA ASN A 462 21.68 -15.33 -1.36
C ASN A 462 22.44 -14.28 -2.22
N SER A 463 23.72 -14.47 -2.53
CA SER A 463 24.51 -13.54 -3.38
C SER A 463 24.64 -13.98 -4.84
N ARG A 464 24.42 -15.27 -5.16
CA ARG A 464 24.67 -15.83 -6.52
C ARG A 464 23.64 -15.45 -7.60
N GLU A 465 22.46 -14.97 -7.23
CA GLU A 465 21.42 -14.64 -8.22
C GLU A 465 21.65 -13.30 -8.96
N TRP A 466 22.59 -12.48 -8.51
CA TRP A 466 22.69 -11.08 -8.97
C TRP A 466 23.87 -10.77 -9.90
N GLU A 467 24.85 -11.67 -10.08
CA GLU A 467 26.21 -11.17 -10.38
C GLU A 467 26.96 -11.72 -11.60
N LEU A 468 26.65 -12.86 -12.21
CA LEU A 468 27.55 -13.33 -13.29
C LEU A 468 27.39 -12.57 -14.62
N ASP A 469 26.18 -12.43 -15.16
CA ASP A 469 25.97 -11.90 -16.53
C ASP A 469 24.88 -10.82 -16.64
N ALA A 470 24.40 -10.28 -15.52
CA ALA A 470 23.15 -9.50 -15.44
C ALA A 470 21.92 -10.23 -16.04
N GLY A 471 22.05 -11.53 -16.37
CA GLY A 471 21.04 -12.36 -17.04
C GLY A 471 20.81 -12.04 -18.52
N ALA A 472 21.69 -11.28 -19.19
CA ALA A 472 21.54 -10.94 -20.61
C ALA A 472 21.90 -12.14 -21.50
N VAL A 473 20.90 -12.75 -22.15
CA VAL A 473 21.05 -13.92 -23.02
C VAL A 473 20.55 -13.61 -24.42
N CYS A 474 21.33 -14.00 -25.43
CA CYS A 474 20.99 -13.83 -26.83
C CYS A 474 19.68 -14.54 -27.20
N LYS A 475 18.78 -13.82 -27.88
CA LYS A 475 17.55 -14.37 -28.45
C LYS A 475 17.56 -14.47 -29.98
N THR A 476 18.67 -14.09 -30.61
CA THR A 476 18.86 -14.22 -32.06
C THR A 476 18.77 -15.67 -32.55
N PRO A 477 18.20 -15.90 -33.75
CA PRO A 477 18.33 -17.17 -34.44
C PRO A 477 19.80 -17.52 -34.75
N GLY A 478 20.11 -18.81 -34.83
CA GLY A 478 21.44 -19.30 -35.21
C GLY A 478 22.38 -19.58 -34.03
N ILE A 479 23.68 -19.65 -34.31
CA ILE A 479 24.72 -20.16 -33.38
C ILE A 479 24.94 -19.31 -32.12
N LEU A 480 24.45 -18.07 -32.11
CA LEU A 480 24.57 -17.17 -30.97
C LEU A 480 23.36 -17.25 -30.03
N GLY A 481 22.24 -17.84 -30.47
CA GLY A 481 21.04 -17.98 -29.66
C GLY A 481 21.30 -18.77 -28.38
N GLY A 482 20.80 -18.28 -27.25
CA GLY A 482 20.97 -18.91 -25.94
C GLY A 482 22.32 -18.67 -25.25
N LYS A 483 23.30 -18.04 -25.92
CA LYS A 483 24.58 -17.69 -25.29
C LYS A 483 24.46 -16.46 -24.38
N PRO A 484 25.11 -16.43 -23.21
CA PRO A 484 25.21 -15.24 -22.37
C PRO A 484 26.04 -14.15 -23.06
N LEU A 485 25.56 -12.91 -23.02
CA LEU A 485 26.17 -11.81 -23.76
C LEU A 485 27.57 -11.45 -23.25
N ALA A 486 27.85 -11.62 -21.95
CA ALA A 486 29.17 -11.35 -21.37
C ALA A 486 30.29 -12.24 -21.96
N MET A 487 29.92 -13.45 -22.41
CA MET A 487 30.86 -14.43 -22.95
C MET A 487 31.24 -14.17 -24.42
N LEU A 488 30.48 -13.35 -25.16
CA LEU A 488 30.64 -13.20 -26.62
C LEU A 488 31.64 -12.13 -27.04
N THR A 489 32.73 -12.51 -27.71
CA THR A 489 33.77 -11.56 -28.14
C THR A 489 33.32 -10.63 -29.27
N TYR A 490 34.08 -9.53 -29.48
CA TYR A 490 33.86 -8.64 -30.63
C TYR A 490 33.90 -9.41 -31.96
N ARG A 491 34.80 -10.39 -32.10
CA ARG A 491 34.89 -11.21 -33.31
C ARG A 491 33.63 -12.03 -33.56
N GLU A 492 33.08 -12.63 -32.51
CA GLU A 492 31.84 -13.42 -32.61
C GLU A 492 30.62 -12.54 -32.91
N LEU A 493 30.57 -11.31 -32.38
CA LEU A 493 29.45 -10.38 -32.56
C LEU A 493 29.52 -9.56 -33.86
N CYS A 494 30.72 -9.13 -34.29
CA CYS A 494 30.93 -8.20 -35.41
C CYS A 494 31.63 -8.86 -36.60
N ASP A 495 32.73 -9.60 -36.39
CA ASP A 495 33.53 -10.15 -37.50
C ASP A 495 32.83 -11.33 -38.21
N GLY A 496 31.93 -12.02 -37.51
CA GLY A 496 31.18 -13.17 -38.02
C GLY A 496 29.86 -12.87 -38.74
N GLN A 497 29.43 -11.60 -38.86
CA GLN A 497 28.09 -11.26 -39.39
C GLN A 497 27.94 -11.41 -40.91
N TRP A 498 28.99 -11.80 -41.64
CA TRP A 498 28.87 -12.32 -43.01
C TRP A 498 28.61 -13.83 -43.08
N ALA A 499 28.64 -14.56 -41.96
CA ALA A 499 28.40 -16.00 -41.92
C ALA A 499 26.96 -16.39 -41.56
N SER A 500 26.18 -15.53 -40.88
CA SER A 500 24.78 -15.84 -40.50
C SER A 500 23.75 -15.62 -41.62
N MET A 501 24.11 -14.93 -42.71
CA MET A 501 23.29 -14.90 -43.93
C MET A 501 23.49 -16.14 -44.82
N LYS A 502 24.45 -17.04 -44.53
CA LYS A 502 24.68 -18.25 -45.32
C LYS A 502 23.68 -19.39 -45.05
N GLY A 503 22.66 -19.16 -44.21
CA GLY A 503 21.66 -20.18 -43.83
C GLY A 503 20.21 -19.74 -43.95
N LEU A 504 19.92 -18.56 -44.50
CA LEU A 504 18.55 -18.17 -44.81
C LEU A 504 18.19 -18.71 -46.21
N THR A 505 17.43 -19.80 -46.27
CA THR A 505 16.65 -20.11 -47.48
C THR A 505 15.64 -18.98 -47.69
N PRO A 506 15.66 -18.25 -48.81
CA PRO A 506 14.69 -17.20 -49.07
C PRO A 506 13.28 -17.80 -49.11
N ARG A 507 12.39 -17.36 -48.19
CA ARG A 507 10.95 -17.60 -48.29
C ARG A 507 10.36 -16.59 -49.26
N LEU A 508 10.57 -16.80 -50.55
CA LEU A 508 9.75 -16.26 -51.64
C LEU A 508 10.26 -16.91 -52.95
N PRO A 509 9.41 -17.63 -53.70
CA PRO A 509 9.81 -18.10 -55.03
C PRO A 509 9.88 -16.89 -55.96
N LEU A 510 11.07 -16.57 -56.45
CA LEU A 510 11.21 -15.76 -57.65
C LEU A 510 10.76 -16.62 -58.85
N PRO A 511 9.79 -16.17 -59.67
CA PRO A 511 9.43 -16.89 -60.89
C PRO A 511 10.64 -16.95 -61.83
N HIS A 512 10.98 -18.15 -62.28
CA HIS A 512 11.99 -18.43 -63.29
C HIS A 512 11.56 -17.93 -64.68
N GLU A 513 11.41 -16.62 -64.90
CA GLU A 513 11.14 -16.08 -66.25
C GLU A 513 11.80 -14.74 -66.61
N LEU A 514 12.83 -14.27 -65.88
CA LEU A 514 13.50 -12.99 -66.20
C LEU A 514 15.02 -13.06 -66.41
N VAL A 515 15.57 -14.24 -66.74
CA VAL A 515 17.03 -14.37 -67.03
C VAL A 515 17.40 -14.10 -68.49
N ASN A 516 16.45 -13.89 -69.41
CA ASN A 516 16.79 -13.67 -70.83
C ASN A 516 16.03 -12.50 -71.47
N ARG A 517 16.37 -11.25 -71.11
CA ARG A 517 16.30 -10.11 -72.05
C ARG A 517 17.42 -9.11 -71.78
N ARG A 518 18.39 -9.05 -72.70
CA ARG A 518 19.33 -7.93 -72.82
C ARG A 518 18.58 -6.74 -73.44
N GLY A 519 18.52 -5.63 -72.74
CA GLY A 519 18.04 -4.34 -73.21
C GLY A 519 18.09 -3.31 -72.09
N PRO A 520 18.39 -2.02 -72.35
CA PRO A 520 18.49 -1.02 -71.30
C PRO A 520 17.07 -0.70 -70.81
N LEU A 521 16.80 -0.95 -69.53
CA LEU A 521 15.56 -0.52 -68.89
C LEU A 521 15.79 0.86 -68.28
N ASP A 522 15.34 1.85 -69.02
CA ASP A 522 15.03 3.20 -68.55
C ASP A 522 13.85 3.10 -67.58
N VAL A 523 14.01 3.54 -66.32
CA VAL A 523 12.92 3.56 -65.34
C VAL A 523 12.84 4.95 -64.72
N SER A 524 12.02 5.78 -65.34
CA SER A 524 11.49 7.02 -64.76
C SER A 524 10.64 6.69 -63.54
N ILE A 525 11.03 7.19 -62.36
CA ILE A 525 10.25 7.09 -61.13
C ILE A 525 9.29 8.28 -61.07
N SER A 526 7.98 8.02 -61.19
CA SER A 526 6.93 8.99 -60.87
C SER A 526 6.53 8.86 -59.40
N TRP A 527 6.53 9.99 -58.69
CA TRP A 527 6.00 10.12 -57.33
C TRP A 527 4.50 10.40 -57.37
N PRO A 528 3.68 9.85 -56.45
CA PRO A 528 2.28 10.27 -56.33
C PRO A 528 2.20 11.63 -55.64
N SER A 529 1.48 12.55 -56.27
CA SER A 529 1.11 13.88 -55.80
C SER A 529 0.08 13.82 -54.66
N VAL A 530 0.28 14.70 -53.67
CA VAL A 530 -0.64 15.07 -52.59
C VAL A 530 -1.61 16.15 -53.09
N THR A 531 -2.92 15.92 -52.95
CA THR A 531 -4.06 16.86 -52.77
C THR A 531 -5.34 16.01 -52.66
N ASP A 532 -6.29 16.17 -51.74
CA ASP A 532 -6.64 17.25 -50.79
C ASP A 532 -7.00 16.67 -49.41
#